data_AF-A0A0N5A4V6-F1
#
_entry.id   AF-A0A0N5A4V6-F1
#
_cell.length_a   1.000
_cell.length_b   1.000
_cell.length_c   1.000
_cell.angle_alpha   90.00
_cell.angle_beta   90.00
_cell.angle_gamma   90.00
#
_symmetry.space_group_name_H-M   'P 1'
#
loop_
_entity.id
_entity.type
_entity.pdbx_description
1 polymer ?
#
loop_
_entity_poly.entity_id
_entity_poly.type
_entity_poly.pdbx_seq_one_letter_code
_entity_poly.pdbx_strand_id
1 'polypeptide(L)'
;MKSSLFKVRKRTIKASGENLIKEFSTNDNIIDENCTSFDILGEEIEKNEKIVLKKSTETVKQFPKDFRISSRLHFTSSSPFQWIKNIEKDGSVDIPDDVNDKYEGFINFLSNKENKKECLSNSLTYFIFPNILGQCSYPRLYCDMKDYQTLDKKFLVNNEMFEILMNQWKQCLDQNISLWNKKKIEYFYICGSLYTILFGPNEKIIMNGTTLNFRKKLKENGIFYDIHPSLTKLCGELSYEDISSSIVCEKKLKIINEENDNEEGGEKLYEPKGFYPISINITCLSQFILLLKNPSFSLVNYGIHSQLPPSIISAYPFHNSTMKFLNISSRIVKLSSGMIEYHVDVYGCDGEGPILPHVASEMMKYFDVYFSSFKEDVSMEISYYGKDSYNGLNMYYEDSKNVNKITANLSTGYFTF
;
A
#
# COMPACT_ATOMS: atom_id res chain seq x y z
N MET A 1 1.25 13.95 46.68
CA MET A 1 1.00 12.50 46.79
C MET A 1 -0.49 12.22 46.80
N LYS A 2 -1.03 11.68 45.69
CA LYS A 2 -2.25 10.86 45.65
C LYS A 2 -2.29 10.18 44.27
N SER A 3 -1.99 8.88 44.27
CA SER A 3 -2.00 8.00 43.11
C SER A 3 -3.42 7.59 42.76
N SER A 4 -3.86 7.83 41.52
CA SER A 4 -5.09 7.23 40.98
C SER A 4 -4.73 6.03 40.09
N LEU A 5 -4.96 4.83 40.63
CA LEU A 5 -4.87 3.55 39.96
C LEU A 5 -5.95 3.41 38.87
N PHE A 6 -5.55 3.11 37.63
CA PHE A 6 -6.47 2.72 36.56
C PHE A 6 -6.87 1.24 36.71
N LYS A 7 -8.18 0.97 36.84
CA LYS A 7 -8.77 -0.37 36.83
C LYS A 7 -8.89 -0.88 35.38
N VAL A 8 -8.21 -1.98 35.06
CA VAL A 8 -8.38 -2.74 33.82
C VAL A 8 -9.69 -3.54 33.87
N ARG A 9 -10.59 -3.32 32.91
CA ARG A 9 -11.80 -4.15 32.70
C ARG A 9 -11.42 -5.44 31.97
N LYS A 10 -11.43 -6.57 32.67
CA LYS A 10 -11.48 -7.91 32.05
C LYS A 10 -12.78 -8.05 31.25
N ARG A 11 -12.69 -8.33 29.94
CA ARG A 11 -13.84 -8.80 29.16
C ARG A 11 -13.88 -10.33 29.22
N THR A 12 -14.99 -10.85 29.73
CA THR A 12 -15.33 -12.27 29.78
C THR A 12 -15.80 -12.70 28.39
N ILE A 13 -15.15 -13.70 27.79
CA ILE A 13 -15.62 -14.37 26.57
C ILE A 13 -16.74 -15.32 27.00
N LYS A 14 -17.98 -15.04 26.61
CA LYS A 14 -19.09 -16.00 26.70
C LYS A 14 -19.14 -16.82 25.41
N ALA A 15 -19.19 -18.13 25.60
CA ALA A 15 -19.40 -19.14 24.57
C ALA A 15 -20.68 -18.85 23.76
N SER A 16 -20.56 -18.95 22.44
CA SER A 16 -21.67 -19.18 21.51
C SER A 16 -21.19 -20.18 20.47
N GLY A 17 -21.09 -21.43 20.93
CA GLY A 17 -20.94 -22.62 20.12
C GLY A 17 -21.99 -23.61 20.58
N GLU A 18 -23.23 -23.42 20.15
CA GLU A 18 -24.36 -24.33 20.34
C GLU A 18 -25.52 -23.78 19.51
N ASN A 19 -25.47 -24.04 18.21
CA ASN A 19 -26.58 -24.07 17.25
C ASN A 19 -25.98 -24.13 15.86
N LEU A 20 -25.58 -25.33 15.42
CA LEU A 20 -25.50 -25.74 14.00
C LEU A 20 -25.08 -27.22 13.84
N ILE A 21 -25.26 -28.06 14.86
CA ILE A 21 -25.11 -29.52 14.75
C ILE A 21 -26.41 -30.17 15.25
N LYS A 22 -27.46 -30.04 14.44
CA LYS A 22 -28.63 -30.91 14.44
C LYS A 22 -29.16 -30.93 13.02
N GLU A 23 -28.54 -31.77 12.19
CA GLU A 23 -29.19 -32.59 11.17
C GLU A 23 -28.10 -33.45 10.53
N PHE A 24 -28.40 -34.74 10.35
CA PHE A 24 -27.51 -35.83 9.93
C PHE A 24 -26.66 -36.50 11.02
N SER A 25 -27.35 -37.04 12.03
CA SER A 25 -26.98 -38.32 12.61
C SER A 25 -27.84 -39.41 11.97
N THR A 26 -27.22 -40.41 11.31
CA THR A 26 -27.58 -41.85 11.35
C THR A 26 -26.74 -42.60 10.32
N ASN A 27 -25.65 -43.24 10.74
CA ASN A 27 -25.54 -44.71 10.80
C ASN A 27 -24.07 -45.15 10.91
N ASP A 28 -23.81 -45.72 12.09
CA ASP A 28 -23.06 -46.95 12.39
C ASP A 28 -21.59 -47.13 11.94
N ASN A 29 -20.74 -47.06 12.97
CA ASN A 29 -19.74 -48.06 13.40
C ASN A 29 -18.92 -48.81 12.32
N ILE A 30 -17.59 -48.71 12.41
CA ILE A 30 -16.67 -49.82 12.75
C ILE A 30 -15.25 -49.25 13.00
N ILE A 31 -14.59 -49.84 14.00
CA ILE A 31 -13.23 -49.61 14.50
C ILE A 31 -12.22 -50.24 13.51
N ASP A 32 -11.07 -49.59 13.22
CA ASP A 32 -9.74 -50.17 13.46
C ASP A 32 -8.56 -49.34 12.90
N GLU A 33 -7.42 -49.64 13.52
CA GLU A 33 -6.09 -49.04 13.44
C GLU A 33 -5.33 -49.36 12.13
N ASN A 34 -4.31 -48.52 11.87
CA ASN A 34 -3.04 -48.80 11.18
C ASN A 34 -2.98 -49.00 9.65
N CYS A 35 -2.06 -48.20 9.09
CA CYS A 35 -1.02 -48.56 8.12
C CYS A 35 -1.32 -48.72 6.61
N THR A 36 -0.61 -47.86 5.86
CA THR A 36 0.25 -48.16 4.70
C THR A 36 -0.33 -48.65 3.36
N SER A 37 0.05 -47.89 2.33
CA SER A 37 0.53 -48.29 0.97
C SER A 37 -0.40 -49.00 -0.02
N PHE A 38 -0.57 -48.32 -1.17
CA PHE A 38 -0.50 -48.79 -2.58
C PHE A 38 -1.20 -50.11 -2.96
N ASP A 39 -2.23 -50.07 -3.83
CA ASP A 39 -2.14 -50.25 -5.31
C ASP A 39 -3.48 -50.71 -5.97
N ILE A 40 -3.86 -50.04 -7.09
CA ILE A 40 -4.26 -50.60 -8.42
C ILE A 40 -5.59 -51.43 -8.48
N LEU A 41 -6.68 -51.18 -9.26
CA LEU A 41 -7.01 -50.52 -10.54
C LEU A 41 -8.52 -50.18 -10.62
N GLY A 42 -8.89 -49.22 -11.49
CA GLY A 42 -10.28 -49.00 -11.92
C GLY A 42 -10.43 -47.72 -12.77
N GLU A 43 -10.05 -47.84 -14.04
CA GLU A 43 -10.19 -46.96 -15.22
C GLU A 43 -10.95 -45.61 -15.12
N GLU A 44 -10.19 -44.57 -15.52
CA GLU A 44 -10.53 -43.46 -16.43
C GLU A 44 -11.80 -42.63 -16.21
N ILE A 45 -11.64 -41.51 -15.49
CA ILE A 45 -12.34 -40.25 -15.81
C ILE A 45 -11.33 -39.10 -15.71
N GLU A 46 -10.89 -38.62 -16.87
CA GLU A 46 -10.09 -37.39 -17.03
C GLU A 46 -10.81 -36.19 -16.40
N LYS A 47 -10.23 -35.57 -15.36
CA LYS A 47 -10.59 -34.21 -14.91
C LYS A 47 -9.37 -33.43 -14.41
N ASN A 48 -8.88 -32.60 -15.33
CA ASN A 48 -8.31 -31.25 -15.14
C ASN A 48 -7.36 -31.02 -13.96
N GLU A 49 -6.08 -30.93 -14.31
CA GLU A 49 -5.02 -30.33 -13.49
C GLU A 49 -5.42 -28.95 -12.99
N LYS A 50 -5.49 -28.78 -11.67
CA LYS A 50 -5.40 -27.47 -11.03
C LYS A 50 -4.02 -26.90 -11.34
N ILE A 51 -3.97 -25.84 -12.14
CA ILE A 51 -2.78 -24.99 -12.29
C ILE A 51 -2.49 -24.38 -10.91
N VAL A 52 -1.62 -25.03 -10.14
CA VAL A 52 -0.98 -24.44 -8.98
C VAL A 52 -0.04 -23.37 -9.52
N LEU A 53 -0.45 -22.10 -9.42
CA LEU A 53 0.41 -20.94 -9.64
C LEU A 53 1.67 -21.09 -8.77
N LYS A 54 2.77 -21.54 -9.38
CA LYS A 54 4.09 -21.54 -8.75
C LYS A 54 4.42 -20.09 -8.39
N LYS A 55 4.54 -19.79 -7.09
CA LYS A 55 5.24 -18.57 -6.65
C LYS A 55 6.66 -18.65 -7.20
N SER A 56 6.98 -17.82 -8.19
CA SER A 56 8.33 -17.68 -8.71
C SER A 56 9.16 -16.94 -7.66
N THR A 57 10.09 -17.64 -7.01
CA THR A 57 11.08 -17.00 -6.14
C THR A 57 12.23 -16.51 -7.00
N GLU A 58 12.43 -15.19 -7.05
CA GLU A 58 13.54 -14.60 -7.79
C GLU A 58 14.64 -14.13 -6.84
N THR A 59 15.90 -14.29 -7.23
CA THR A 59 17.06 -13.87 -6.43
C THR A 59 17.81 -12.75 -7.16
N VAL A 60 17.96 -11.59 -6.52
CA VAL A 60 18.60 -10.41 -7.10
C VAL A 60 19.62 -9.79 -6.15
N LYS A 61 20.61 -9.06 -6.69
CA LYS A 61 21.62 -8.34 -5.90
C LYS A 61 21.19 -6.94 -5.46
N GLN A 62 20.24 -6.35 -6.15
CA GLN A 62 19.75 -5.00 -5.84
C GLN A 62 18.38 -5.09 -5.18
N PHE A 63 18.12 -4.21 -4.22
CA PHE A 63 16.82 -4.10 -3.60
C PHE A 63 15.73 -3.85 -4.67
N PRO A 64 14.64 -4.65 -4.71
CA PRO A 64 13.63 -4.54 -5.75
C PRO A 64 12.92 -3.19 -5.67
N LYS A 65 12.68 -2.57 -6.83
CA LYS A 65 11.89 -1.34 -6.91
C LYS A 65 10.41 -1.67 -6.84
N ASP A 66 9.69 -1.02 -5.93
CA ASP A 66 8.25 -1.13 -5.78
C ASP A 66 7.68 0.25 -5.41
N PHE A 67 6.95 0.88 -6.34
CA PHE A 67 6.37 2.22 -6.16
C PHE A 67 5.02 2.21 -5.43
N ARG A 68 4.59 1.07 -4.87
CA ARG A 68 3.37 1.00 -4.06
C ARG A 68 3.62 1.53 -2.65
N ILE A 69 2.66 2.29 -2.14
CA ILE A 69 2.67 2.75 -0.75
C ILE A 69 2.21 1.60 0.15
N SER A 70 2.93 1.35 1.24
CA SER A 70 2.48 0.41 2.29
C SER A 70 1.88 1.14 3.49
N SER A 71 0.99 0.48 4.22
CA SER A 71 0.45 0.98 5.50
C SER A 71 1.35 0.65 6.67
N ARG A 72 2.02 -0.51 6.62
CA ARG A 72 2.95 -1.00 7.66
C ARG A 72 4.08 -1.79 7.01
N LEU A 73 5.25 -1.72 7.64
CA LEU A 73 6.44 -2.46 7.27
C LEU A 73 6.90 -3.24 8.50
N HIS A 74 7.20 -4.52 8.31
CA HIS A 74 7.61 -5.41 9.39
C HIS A 74 8.91 -6.09 9.02
N PHE A 75 9.91 -5.99 9.90
CA PHE A 75 11.19 -6.66 9.76
C PHE A 75 11.28 -7.77 10.80
N THR A 76 11.68 -8.96 10.36
CA THR A 76 11.93 -10.12 11.21
C THR A 76 13.37 -10.55 11.02
N SER A 77 14.12 -10.71 12.10
CA SER A 77 15.49 -11.23 12.06
C SER A 77 15.70 -12.30 13.11
N SER A 78 16.54 -13.29 12.80
CA SER A 78 17.06 -14.28 13.75
C SER A 78 18.15 -13.69 14.66
N SER A 79 18.72 -12.53 14.31
CA SER A 79 19.78 -11.88 15.06
C SER A 79 19.31 -10.56 15.69
N PRO A 80 19.80 -10.19 16.89
CA PRO A 80 19.34 -8.99 17.58
C PRO A 80 19.77 -7.70 16.88
N PHE A 81 18.84 -6.76 16.75
CA PHE A 81 19.13 -5.38 16.34
C PHE A 81 19.99 -4.64 17.38
N GLN A 82 20.61 -3.53 16.97
CA GLN A 82 21.57 -2.76 17.77
C GLN A 82 21.11 -2.45 19.20
N TRP A 83 19.85 -2.08 19.34
CA TRP A 83 19.26 -1.68 20.61
C TRP A 83 18.62 -2.84 21.40
N ILE A 84 18.62 -4.05 20.86
CA ILE A 84 18.00 -5.23 21.49
C ILE A 84 19.05 -6.21 22.05
N LYS A 85 20.34 -6.00 21.74
CA LYS A 85 21.45 -6.96 21.93
C LYS A 85 21.58 -7.60 23.33
N ASN A 86 20.99 -7.02 24.37
CA ASN A 86 21.11 -7.48 25.76
C ASN A 86 19.76 -7.83 26.42
N ILE A 87 18.68 -7.94 25.65
CA ILE A 87 17.34 -8.20 26.18
C ILE A 87 16.89 -9.57 25.67
N GLU A 88 16.62 -10.49 26.58
CA GLU A 88 16.19 -11.87 26.27
C GLU A 88 14.75 -12.14 26.71
N LYS A 89 14.05 -11.10 27.18
CA LYS A 89 12.66 -11.19 27.62
C LYS A 89 11.73 -10.89 26.46
N ASP A 90 10.70 -11.72 26.31
CA ASP A 90 9.57 -11.45 25.43
C ASP A 90 8.91 -10.13 25.86
N GLY A 91 8.73 -9.22 24.91
CA GLY A 91 8.18 -7.91 25.17
C GLY A 91 8.59 -6.83 24.18
N SER A 92 7.93 -5.68 24.31
CA SER A 92 8.29 -4.46 23.61
C SER A 92 9.61 -3.91 24.17
N VAL A 93 10.47 -3.47 23.27
CA VAL A 93 11.77 -2.86 23.59
C VAL A 93 11.74 -1.40 23.17
N ASP A 94 12.19 -0.53 24.07
CA ASP A 94 12.30 0.89 23.79
C ASP A 94 13.40 1.13 22.74
N ILE A 95 13.10 2.04 21.82
CA ILE A 95 14.04 2.42 20.76
C ILE A 95 14.89 3.56 21.30
N PRO A 96 16.23 3.52 21.13
CA PRO A 96 17.10 4.58 21.60
C PRO A 96 16.71 5.92 20.99
N ASP A 97 16.87 6.98 21.77
CA ASP A 97 16.60 8.34 21.33
C ASP A 97 17.39 8.67 20.06
N ASP A 98 18.65 8.22 19.90
CA ASP A 98 19.45 8.40 18.68
C ASP A 98 18.80 7.86 17.38
N VAL A 99 17.98 6.80 17.48
CA VAL A 99 17.26 6.20 16.34
C VAL A 99 15.89 6.87 16.16
N ASN A 100 15.35 7.40 17.25
CA ASN A 100 14.07 8.08 17.29
C ASN A 100 14.18 9.62 17.17
N ASP A 101 15.39 10.18 17.09
CA ASP A 101 15.64 11.62 16.97
C ASP A 101 15.33 12.12 15.56
N LYS A 102 14.03 12.27 15.37
CA LYS A 102 13.35 12.73 14.18
C LYS A 102 13.63 14.21 13.88
N TYR A 103 13.90 15.01 14.91
CA TYR A 103 14.10 16.46 14.77
C TYR A 103 15.53 16.81 14.39
N GLU A 104 16.52 16.18 15.03
CA GLU A 104 17.92 16.39 14.66
C GLU A 104 18.19 15.91 13.23
N GLY A 105 17.61 14.76 12.85
CA GLY A 105 17.59 14.28 11.46
C GLY A 105 17.11 15.33 10.45
N PHE A 106 15.95 15.93 10.72
CA PHE A 106 15.37 16.95 9.82
C PHE A 106 16.20 18.23 9.73
N ILE A 107 16.76 18.72 10.84
CA ILE A 107 17.67 19.88 10.81
C ILE A 107 18.92 19.57 9.98
N ASN A 108 19.44 18.34 10.12
CA ASN A 108 20.61 17.91 9.35
C ASN A 108 20.29 17.73 7.86
N PHE A 109 19.11 17.20 7.51
CA PHE A 109 18.58 17.14 6.13
C PHE A 109 18.58 18.52 5.47
N LEU A 110 18.06 19.54 6.16
CA LEU A 110 18.06 20.91 5.65
C LEU A 110 19.48 21.48 5.51
N SER A 111 20.42 20.99 6.30
CA SER A 111 21.81 21.48 6.32
C SER A 111 22.75 20.77 5.33
N ASN A 112 22.28 19.78 4.56
CA ASN A 112 23.07 18.98 3.60
C ASN A 112 24.37 18.40 4.21
N LYS A 113 24.34 18.03 5.50
CA LYS A 113 25.44 17.27 6.12
C LYS A 113 25.21 15.78 5.83
N GLU A 114 26.28 15.06 5.53
CA GLU A 114 26.23 13.63 5.21
C GLU A 114 26.80 12.82 6.38
N ASN A 115 25.97 12.40 7.34
CA ASN A 115 26.31 11.29 8.24
C ASN A 115 25.34 10.11 8.07
N LYS A 116 25.88 8.89 8.18
CA LYS A 116 25.13 7.63 7.95
C LYS A 116 23.94 7.42 8.90
N LYS A 117 23.97 7.97 10.12
CA LYS A 117 22.85 7.93 11.08
C LYS A 117 21.72 8.89 10.69
N GLU A 118 22.02 9.99 10.00
CA GLU A 118 21.05 11.02 9.58
C GLU A 118 20.11 10.48 8.48
N CYS A 119 20.55 9.50 7.69
CA CYS A 119 19.76 8.91 6.62
C CYS A 119 18.49 8.20 7.13
N LEU A 120 18.55 7.55 8.31
CA LEU A 120 17.42 6.78 8.82
C LEU A 120 16.27 7.68 9.27
N SER A 121 16.54 8.68 10.11
CA SER A 121 15.55 9.66 10.56
C SER A 121 14.90 10.38 9.38
N ASN A 122 15.69 10.71 8.35
CA ASN A 122 15.20 11.35 7.14
C ASN A 122 14.30 10.43 6.32
N SER A 123 14.68 9.15 6.19
CA SER A 123 13.86 8.15 5.49
C SER A 123 12.51 7.89 6.18
N LEU A 124 12.42 8.13 7.49
CA LEU A 124 11.19 7.96 8.27
C LEU A 124 10.31 9.22 8.28
N THR A 125 10.68 10.23 7.50
CA THR A 125 9.95 11.48 7.39
C THR A 125 9.22 11.54 6.06
N TYR A 126 8.00 12.06 6.07
CA TYR A 126 7.25 12.38 4.85
C TYR A 126 6.49 13.69 5.01
N PHE A 127 6.16 14.29 3.87
CA PHE A 127 5.46 15.56 3.79
C PHE A 127 4.09 15.35 3.17
N ILE A 128 3.05 15.87 3.82
CA ILE A 128 1.66 15.69 3.39
C ILE A 128 0.88 17.00 3.41
N PHE A 129 0.01 17.19 2.43
CA PHE A 129 -0.98 18.27 2.42
C PHE A 129 -2.28 17.82 1.73
N PRO A 130 -3.47 18.18 2.24
CA PRO A 130 -3.69 18.87 3.51
C PRO A 130 -3.47 17.93 4.69
N ASN A 131 -3.19 18.50 5.86
CA ASN A 131 -3.16 17.78 7.13
C ASN A 131 -4.11 18.48 8.10
N ILE A 132 -5.32 17.95 8.23
CA ILE A 132 -6.38 18.54 9.05
C ILE A 132 -6.44 17.79 10.38
N LEU A 133 -6.41 18.53 11.48
CA LEU A 133 -6.48 17.95 12.83
C LEU A 133 -7.77 17.15 13.01
N GLY A 134 -7.64 15.93 13.54
CA GLY A 134 -8.78 15.02 13.75
C GLY A 134 -9.26 14.29 12.50
N GLN A 135 -8.68 14.56 11.33
CA GLN A 135 -9.01 13.87 10.07
C GLN A 135 -7.81 13.07 9.56
N CYS A 136 -8.01 11.78 9.30
CA CYS A 136 -6.99 10.97 8.63
C CYS A 136 -6.73 11.54 7.23
N SER A 137 -5.51 12.04 7.00
CA SER A 137 -5.12 12.56 5.69
C SER A 137 -4.57 11.46 4.78
N TYR A 138 -4.34 10.27 5.34
CA TYR A 138 -4.03 9.01 4.69
C TYR A 138 -4.47 7.85 5.62
N PRO A 139 -4.86 6.67 5.09
CA PRO A 139 -5.18 6.40 3.69
C PRO A 139 -6.44 7.16 3.27
N ARG A 140 -6.52 7.56 2.00
CA ARG A 140 -7.72 8.19 1.44
C ARG A 140 -8.64 7.19 0.77
N LEU A 141 -8.10 6.05 0.32
CA LEU A 141 -8.86 4.96 -0.29
C LEU A 141 -9.72 4.29 0.80
N TYR A 142 -11.03 4.32 0.63
CA TYR A 142 -11.94 3.59 1.49
C TYR A 142 -12.08 2.15 0.99
N CYS A 143 -11.72 1.18 1.83
CA CYS A 143 -12.05 -0.22 1.55
C CYS A 143 -13.49 -0.56 1.97
N ASP A 144 -14.09 0.17 2.93
CA ASP A 144 -15.38 -0.20 3.53
C ASP A 144 -16.45 0.89 3.43
N MET A 145 -17.60 0.52 2.86
CA MET A 145 -18.82 1.33 2.73
C MET A 145 -19.49 1.69 4.08
N LYS A 146 -18.98 1.21 5.21
CA LYS A 146 -19.53 1.50 6.54
C LYS A 146 -19.08 2.86 7.08
N ASP A 147 -17.88 3.31 6.74
CA ASP A 147 -17.38 4.64 7.09
C ASP A 147 -18.07 5.76 6.30
N TYR A 148 -18.78 5.39 5.23
CA TYR A 148 -19.60 6.28 4.41
C TYR A 148 -20.81 6.86 5.16
N GLN A 149 -21.27 6.20 6.23
CA GLN A 149 -22.56 6.46 6.85
C GLN A 149 -22.49 7.32 8.13
N THR A 150 -21.30 7.57 8.69
CA THR A 150 -21.18 8.45 9.87
C THR A 150 -21.10 9.91 9.44
N LEU A 151 -22.26 10.57 9.34
CA LEU A 151 -22.40 12.02 9.11
C LEU A 151 -21.63 12.85 10.16
N ASP A 152 -21.50 12.35 11.39
CA ASP A 152 -20.87 13.02 12.52
C ASP A 152 -19.35 13.23 12.38
N LYS A 153 -18.72 12.62 11.36
CA LYS A 153 -17.29 12.79 11.03
C LYS A 153 -17.05 13.63 9.76
N LYS A 154 -18.08 14.26 9.19
CA LYS A 154 -17.89 15.13 8.02
C LYS A 154 -17.24 16.43 8.47
N PHE A 155 -16.06 16.69 7.93
CA PHE A 155 -15.41 17.98 8.09
C PHE A 155 -16.18 19.01 7.26
N LEU A 156 -16.96 19.86 7.94
CA LEU A 156 -17.71 20.93 7.31
C LEU A 156 -16.78 22.12 7.08
N VAL A 157 -16.46 22.36 5.82
CA VAL A 157 -15.62 23.49 5.41
C VAL A 157 -16.56 24.64 5.04
N ASN A 158 -16.40 25.81 5.65
CA ASN A 158 -17.10 27.00 5.15
C ASN A 158 -16.53 27.40 3.77
N ASN A 159 -17.31 28.10 2.95
CA ASN A 159 -16.89 28.40 1.56
C ASN A 159 -15.55 29.16 1.49
N GLU A 160 -15.27 30.04 2.45
CA GLU A 160 -14.01 30.79 2.49
C GLU A 160 -12.80 29.90 2.80
N MET A 161 -12.86 29.04 3.83
CA MET A 161 -11.79 28.10 4.16
C MET A 161 -11.58 27.10 3.03
N PHE A 162 -12.66 26.72 2.34
CA PHE A 162 -12.58 25.83 1.18
C PHE A 162 -11.78 26.46 0.05
N GLU A 163 -12.08 27.70 -0.32
CA GLU A 163 -11.34 28.41 -1.36
C GLU A 163 -9.86 28.60 -0.98
N ILE A 164 -9.57 28.95 0.28
CA ILE A 164 -8.20 29.06 0.78
C ILE A 164 -7.47 27.71 0.67
N LEU A 165 -8.09 26.64 1.16
CA LEU A 165 -7.53 25.29 1.15
C LEU A 165 -7.26 24.80 -0.27
N MET A 166 -8.21 25.01 -1.18
CA MET A 166 -8.06 24.67 -2.60
C MET A 166 -6.97 25.50 -3.28
N ASN A 167 -6.85 26.79 -2.98
CA ASN A 167 -5.79 27.63 -3.53
C ASN A 167 -4.41 27.21 -3.02
N GLN A 168 -4.28 26.90 -1.73
CA GLN A 168 -3.06 26.33 -1.18
C GLN A 168 -2.73 24.98 -1.82
N TRP A 169 -3.72 24.10 -2.01
CA TRP A 169 -3.52 22.81 -2.66
C TRP A 169 -3.00 22.95 -4.10
N LYS A 170 -3.57 23.89 -4.87
CA LYS A 170 -3.10 24.19 -6.24
C LYS A 170 -1.64 24.64 -6.24
N GLN A 171 -1.23 25.48 -5.28
CA GLN A 171 0.18 25.90 -5.12
C GLN A 171 1.09 24.72 -4.77
N CYS A 172 0.66 23.84 -3.87
CA CYS A 172 1.39 22.62 -3.51
C CYS A 172 1.60 21.71 -4.74
N LEU A 173 0.55 21.55 -5.56
CA LEU A 173 0.61 20.77 -6.79
C LEU A 173 1.62 21.36 -7.77
N ASP A 174 1.53 22.66 -8.05
CA ASP A 174 2.43 23.35 -8.98
C ASP A 174 3.89 23.24 -8.58
N GLN A 175 4.18 23.35 -7.28
CA GLN A 175 5.54 23.21 -6.81
C GLN A 175 6.05 21.78 -6.93
N ASN A 176 5.27 20.76 -6.52
CA ASN A 176 5.70 19.36 -6.63
C ASN A 176 5.98 19.01 -8.09
N ILE A 177 5.13 19.46 -9.02
CA ILE A 177 5.35 19.27 -10.46
C ILE A 177 6.61 20.01 -10.92
N SER A 178 6.85 21.23 -10.46
CA SER A 178 8.10 21.96 -10.78
C SER A 178 9.34 21.23 -10.26
N LEU A 179 9.28 20.69 -9.04
CA LEU A 179 10.38 19.92 -8.44
C LEU A 179 10.63 18.62 -9.20
N TRP A 180 9.56 17.94 -9.59
CA TRP A 180 9.61 16.69 -10.35
C TRP A 180 10.14 16.91 -11.78
N ASN A 181 9.65 17.92 -12.49
CA ASN A 181 10.16 18.31 -13.82
C ASN A 181 11.65 18.69 -13.77
N LYS A 182 12.10 19.33 -12.67
CA LYS A 182 13.51 19.65 -12.42
C LYS A 182 14.33 18.46 -11.91
N LYS A 183 13.73 17.27 -11.80
CA LYS A 183 14.34 16.04 -11.26
C LYS A 183 14.95 16.22 -9.85
N LYS A 184 14.41 17.14 -9.06
CA LYS A 184 14.78 17.34 -7.66
C LYS A 184 14.12 16.32 -6.73
N ILE A 185 12.96 15.81 -7.14
CA ILE A 185 12.26 14.72 -6.49
C ILE A 185 12.03 13.62 -7.52
N GLU A 186 12.22 12.37 -7.12
CA GLU A 186 12.05 11.21 -8.01
C GLU A 186 10.57 10.88 -8.22
N TYR A 187 9.77 11.01 -7.15
CA TYR A 187 8.35 10.76 -7.19
C TYR A 187 7.57 11.53 -6.13
N PHE A 188 6.28 11.68 -6.35
CA PHE A 188 5.29 12.07 -5.35
C PHE A 188 3.91 11.48 -5.70
N TYR A 189 3.01 11.48 -4.73
CA TYR A 189 1.68 10.88 -4.86
C TYR A 189 0.58 11.91 -4.65
N ILE A 190 -0.52 11.71 -5.36
CA ILE A 190 -1.80 12.35 -5.09
C ILE A 190 -2.81 11.26 -4.75
N CYS A 191 -3.22 11.21 -3.48
CA CYS A 191 -4.16 10.22 -2.97
C CYS A 191 -5.55 10.84 -2.84
N GLY A 192 -6.45 10.47 -3.74
CA GLY A 192 -7.89 10.72 -3.63
C GLY A 192 -8.61 9.53 -2.98
N SER A 193 -9.93 9.63 -2.84
CA SER A 193 -10.71 8.51 -2.27
C SER A 193 -11.00 7.40 -3.27
N LEU A 194 -10.97 7.72 -4.57
CA LEU A 194 -11.29 6.80 -5.66
C LEU A 194 -10.08 6.50 -6.55
N TYR A 195 -8.97 7.21 -6.36
CA TYR A 195 -7.80 7.10 -7.20
C TYR A 195 -6.53 7.41 -6.43
N THR A 196 -5.42 6.91 -6.94
CA THR A 196 -4.08 7.35 -6.54
C THR A 196 -3.29 7.62 -7.79
N ILE A 197 -2.67 8.80 -7.87
CA ILE A 197 -1.82 9.20 -8.98
C ILE A 197 -0.38 9.20 -8.46
N LEU A 198 0.49 8.48 -9.15
CA LEU A 198 1.93 8.51 -8.99
C LEU A 198 2.52 9.37 -10.10
N PHE A 199 3.18 10.47 -9.72
CA PHE A 199 4.17 11.12 -10.58
C PHE A 199 5.49 10.46 -10.25
N GLY A 200 5.95 9.55 -11.12
CA GLY A 200 7.10 8.70 -10.84
C GLY A 200 8.30 8.99 -11.74
N PRO A 201 9.35 8.15 -11.66
CA PRO A 201 10.56 8.36 -12.44
C PRO A 201 10.30 8.24 -13.95
N ASN A 202 11.24 8.75 -14.75
CA ASN A 202 11.19 8.73 -16.21
C ASN A 202 9.93 9.38 -16.80
N GLU A 203 9.45 10.44 -16.14
CA GLU A 203 8.31 11.25 -16.58
C GLU A 203 6.99 10.44 -16.71
N LYS A 204 6.89 9.31 -16.00
CA LYS A 204 5.70 8.46 -16.01
C LYS A 204 4.67 8.93 -14.98
N ILE A 205 3.44 9.10 -15.44
CA ILE A 205 2.29 9.51 -14.61
C ILE A 205 1.31 8.36 -14.60
N ILE A 206 1.25 7.62 -13.51
CA ILE A 206 0.43 6.41 -13.40
C ILE A 206 -0.75 6.70 -12.49
N MET A 207 -1.95 6.42 -12.98
CA MET A 207 -3.16 6.57 -12.21
C MET A 207 -3.76 5.21 -11.93
N ASN A 208 -3.86 4.84 -10.66
CA ASN A 208 -4.43 3.57 -10.23
C ASN A 208 -5.96 3.64 -10.08
N GLY A 209 -6.65 2.53 -10.41
CA GLY A 209 -8.07 2.36 -10.12
C GLY A 209 -9.01 3.16 -11.01
N THR A 210 -8.70 3.37 -12.29
CA THR A 210 -9.56 4.17 -13.17
C THR A 210 -10.79 3.40 -13.65
N THR A 211 -11.95 4.05 -13.63
CA THR A 211 -13.20 3.53 -14.20
C THR A 211 -13.35 3.92 -15.68
N LEU A 212 -14.26 3.25 -16.39
CA LEU A 212 -14.60 3.60 -17.77
C LEU A 212 -15.08 5.05 -17.89
N ASN A 213 -15.98 5.48 -17.00
CA ASN A 213 -16.50 6.86 -17.01
C ASN A 213 -15.38 7.88 -16.77
N PHE A 214 -14.44 7.54 -15.89
CA PHE A 214 -13.28 8.38 -15.64
C PHE A 214 -12.40 8.52 -16.90
N ARG A 215 -12.14 7.42 -17.60
CA ARG A 215 -11.37 7.41 -18.85
C ARG A 215 -12.06 8.15 -19.99
N LYS A 216 -13.39 8.06 -20.10
CA LYS A 216 -14.19 8.87 -21.03
C LYS A 216 -14.01 10.36 -20.73
N LYS A 217 -14.10 10.76 -19.46
CA LYS A 217 -13.87 12.15 -19.03
C LYS A 217 -12.46 12.64 -19.38
N LEU A 218 -11.43 11.80 -19.29
CA LEU A 218 -10.09 12.15 -19.76
C LEU A 218 -10.07 12.44 -21.27
N LYS A 219 -10.68 11.57 -22.08
CA LYS A 219 -10.76 11.76 -23.54
C LYS A 219 -11.54 13.02 -23.92
N GLU A 220 -12.66 13.29 -23.26
CA GLU A 220 -13.45 14.51 -23.43
C GLU A 220 -12.65 15.78 -23.14
N ASN A 221 -11.69 15.71 -22.20
CA ASN A 221 -10.78 16.81 -21.87
C ASN A 221 -9.50 16.80 -22.72
N GLY A 222 -9.43 15.98 -23.79
CA GLY A 222 -8.30 15.91 -24.69
C GLY A 222 -7.04 15.30 -24.06
N ILE A 223 -7.18 14.49 -23.01
CA ILE A 223 -6.06 13.85 -22.32
C ILE A 223 -5.90 12.43 -22.84
N PHE A 224 -4.79 12.18 -23.53
CA PHE A 224 -4.42 10.86 -24.01
C PHE A 224 -3.75 10.05 -22.90
N TYR A 225 -4.07 8.75 -22.86
CA TYR A 225 -3.53 7.81 -21.90
C TYR A 225 -3.34 6.45 -22.55
N ASP A 226 -2.41 5.68 -21.99
CA ASP A 226 -2.10 4.32 -22.43
C ASP A 226 -2.64 3.31 -21.43
N ILE A 227 -3.13 2.19 -21.98
CA ILE A 227 -3.51 1.00 -21.23
C ILE A 227 -2.43 -0.05 -21.48
N HIS A 228 -1.91 -0.66 -20.44
CA HIS A 228 -0.84 -1.63 -20.58
C HIS A 228 -1.29 -2.87 -21.38
N PRO A 229 -0.48 -3.38 -22.33
CA PRO A 229 -0.87 -4.46 -23.25
C PRO A 229 -1.36 -5.75 -22.57
N SER A 230 -0.87 -6.06 -21.37
CA SER A 230 -1.33 -7.24 -20.61
C SER A 230 -2.82 -7.16 -20.23
N LEU A 231 -3.36 -5.95 -20.05
CA LEU A 231 -4.78 -5.72 -19.77
C LEU A 231 -5.62 -5.71 -21.04
N THR A 232 -5.03 -5.31 -22.17
CA THR A 232 -5.69 -5.34 -23.48
C THR A 232 -5.94 -6.77 -23.96
N LYS A 233 -5.07 -7.73 -23.60
CA LYS A 233 -5.26 -9.16 -23.90
C LYS A 233 -6.43 -9.80 -23.14
N LEU A 234 -6.73 -9.33 -21.93
CA LEU A 234 -7.91 -9.76 -21.15
C LEU A 234 -9.25 -9.37 -21.82
N CYS A 235 -9.24 -8.49 -22.82
CA CYS A 235 -10.44 -8.14 -23.59
C CYS A 235 -10.81 -9.16 -24.69
N GLY A 236 -9.89 -10.06 -25.08
CA GLY A 236 -10.12 -11.02 -26.16
C GLY A 236 -10.67 -12.38 -25.73
N GLU A 237 -10.62 -12.73 -24.43
CA GLU A 237 -10.86 -14.10 -23.94
C GLU A 237 -12.02 -14.23 -22.93
N LEU A 238 -12.94 -13.26 -22.85
CA LEU A 238 -14.06 -13.33 -21.90
C LEU A 238 -15.40 -13.57 -22.61
N SER A 239 -15.66 -14.84 -22.94
CA SER A 239 -17.02 -15.36 -23.04
C SER A 239 -17.66 -15.39 -21.65
N TYR A 240 -18.94 -15.02 -21.59
CA TYR A 240 -19.79 -15.09 -20.41
C TYR A 240 -19.73 -16.48 -19.77
N GLU A 241 -19.08 -16.62 -18.61
CA GLU A 241 -19.53 -17.43 -17.46
C GLU A 241 -18.48 -17.55 -16.33
N ASP A 242 -17.18 -17.29 -16.57
CA ASP A 242 -16.14 -17.61 -15.57
C ASP A 242 -15.46 -16.40 -14.89
N ILE A 243 -16.20 -15.64 -14.08
CA ILE A 243 -15.59 -14.72 -13.10
C ILE A 243 -16.20 -14.95 -11.72
N SER A 244 -15.74 -16.00 -11.04
CA SER A 244 -15.96 -16.20 -9.60
C SER A 244 -14.71 -16.53 -8.80
N SER A 245 -13.50 -16.48 -9.40
CA SER A 245 -12.27 -16.58 -8.63
C SER A 245 -11.20 -15.64 -9.18
N SER A 246 -10.63 -14.83 -8.28
CA SER A 246 -9.51 -13.89 -8.52
C SER A 246 -9.85 -12.42 -8.81
N ILE A 247 -10.87 -11.85 -8.16
CA ILE A 247 -10.90 -10.41 -7.85
C ILE A 247 -11.51 -10.25 -6.45
N VAL A 248 -10.67 -10.11 -5.43
CA VAL A 248 -11.14 -9.73 -4.09
C VAL A 248 -11.37 -8.21 -4.08
N CYS A 249 -12.60 -7.83 -4.44
CA CYS A 249 -13.33 -6.71 -3.87
C CYS A 249 -14.81 -6.96 -4.19
N GLU A 250 -15.43 -7.83 -3.40
CA GLU A 250 -16.87 -8.06 -3.47
C GLU A 250 -17.64 -6.79 -3.05
N LYS A 251 -18.36 -6.15 -3.97
CA LYS A 251 -19.84 -6.24 -4.01
C LYS A 251 -20.48 -5.36 -5.11
N LYS A 252 -21.29 -6.08 -5.91
CA LYS A 252 -22.41 -5.67 -6.78
C LYS A 252 -22.12 -4.77 -7.98
N LEU A 253 -21.67 -5.41 -9.07
CA LEU A 253 -22.03 -5.02 -10.43
C LEU A 253 -23.55 -5.11 -10.59
N LYS A 254 -24.25 -3.98 -10.62
CA LYS A 254 -25.58 -3.91 -11.23
C LYS A 254 -25.37 -3.74 -12.74
N ILE A 255 -25.74 -4.75 -13.50
CA ILE A 255 -25.90 -4.65 -14.95
C ILE A 255 -27.17 -3.82 -15.17
N ILE A 256 -27.01 -2.61 -15.71
CA ILE A 256 -28.11 -1.87 -16.33
C ILE A 256 -27.87 -2.00 -17.83
N ASN A 257 -28.80 -2.67 -18.52
CA ASN A 257 -28.87 -2.68 -19.97
C ASN A 257 -29.41 -1.32 -20.40
N GLU A 258 -28.58 -0.51 -21.04
CA GLU A 258 -29.06 0.54 -21.93
C GLU A 258 -28.70 0.11 -23.35
N GLU A 259 -29.66 -0.59 -23.98
CA GLU A 259 -29.80 -0.57 -25.42
C GLU A 259 -30.29 0.82 -25.80
N ASN A 260 -29.44 1.56 -26.52
CA ASN A 260 -29.79 2.50 -27.59
C ASN A 260 -28.55 3.34 -27.88
N ASP A 261 -27.92 3.11 -29.03
CA ASP A 261 -27.91 4.10 -30.10
C ASP A 261 -27.07 3.59 -31.27
N ASN A 262 -27.73 3.57 -32.42
CA ASN A 262 -27.14 3.41 -33.73
C ASN A 262 -26.30 4.66 -34.02
N GLU A 263 -25.01 4.50 -34.29
CA GLU A 263 -24.30 5.41 -35.21
C GLU A 263 -22.99 4.76 -35.71
N GLU A 264 -22.69 5.10 -36.95
CA GLU A 264 -21.86 4.40 -37.92
C GLU A 264 -20.35 4.65 -37.74
N GLY A 265 -19.54 3.69 -38.23
CA GLY A 265 -18.28 4.01 -38.91
C GLY A 265 -17.13 4.64 -38.10
N GLY A 266 -16.75 4.03 -36.98
CA GLY A 266 -15.43 4.26 -36.36
C GLY A 266 -14.92 2.96 -35.75
N GLU A 267 -13.62 2.67 -35.88
CA GLU A 267 -13.00 1.54 -35.19
C GLU A 267 -13.36 1.61 -33.70
N LYS A 268 -14.32 0.77 -33.27
CA LYS A 268 -14.66 0.61 -31.86
C LYS A 268 -13.49 -0.12 -31.21
N LEU A 269 -12.47 0.65 -30.81
CA LEU A 269 -11.51 0.24 -29.80
C LEU A 269 -12.32 -0.08 -28.52
N TYR A 270 -12.60 -1.36 -28.31
CA TYR A 270 -13.27 -1.86 -27.12
C TYR A 270 -12.37 -1.58 -25.92
N GLU A 271 -12.64 -0.48 -25.21
CA GLU A 271 -11.98 -0.23 -23.93
C GLU A 271 -12.40 -1.28 -22.90
N PRO A 272 -11.46 -1.87 -22.14
CA PRO A 272 -11.80 -2.83 -21.10
C PRO A 272 -12.77 -2.19 -20.09
N LYS A 273 -13.83 -2.93 -19.72
CA LYS A 273 -14.67 -2.59 -18.57
C LYS A 273 -13.95 -2.99 -17.29
N GLY A 274 -14.06 -2.18 -16.23
CA GLY A 274 -13.45 -2.47 -14.92
C GLY A 274 -12.51 -1.38 -14.41
N PHE A 275 -11.88 -1.67 -13.27
CA PHE A 275 -10.91 -0.81 -12.59
C PHE A 275 -9.50 -1.23 -12.97
N TYR A 276 -8.76 -0.36 -13.63
CA TYR A 276 -7.36 -0.65 -13.92
C TYR A 276 -6.49 0.61 -13.96
N PRO A 277 -5.18 0.44 -13.72
CA PRO A 277 -4.19 1.48 -13.90
C PRO A 277 -4.01 1.94 -15.35
N ILE A 278 -3.88 3.24 -15.55
CA ILE A 278 -3.53 3.87 -16.83
C ILE A 278 -2.26 4.71 -16.68
N SER A 279 -1.53 4.90 -17.78
CA SER A 279 -0.43 5.85 -17.86
C SER A 279 -0.88 7.08 -18.64
N ILE A 280 -0.79 8.27 -18.03
CA ILE A 280 -1.11 9.52 -18.74
C ILE A 280 0.07 9.90 -19.64
N ASN A 281 -0.22 10.27 -20.88
CA ASN A 281 0.80 10.71 -21.80
C ASN A 281 1.37 12.07 -21.35
N ILE A 282 2.70 12.16 -21.23
CA ILE A 282 3.38 13.37 -20.75
C ILE A 282 3.10 14.61 -21.61
N THR A 283 2.81 14.43 -22.90
CA THR A 283 2.43 15.55 -23.79
C THR A 283 1.15 16.26 -23.35
N CYS A 284 0.28 15.56 -22.59
CA CYS A 284 -0.97 16.09 -22.06
C CYS A 284 -0.82 16.63 -20.63
N LEU A 285 0.41 16.77 -20.11
CA LEU A 285 0.65 17.17 -18.72
C LEU A 285 -0.08 18.47 -18.36
N SER A 286 0.00 19.50 -19.21
CA SER A 286 -0.64 20.79 -18.95
C SER A 286 -2.16 20.69 -18.82
N GLN A 287 -2.83 19.96 -19.74
CA GLN A 287 -4.27 19.70 -19.69
C GLN A 287 -4.63 18.86 -18.46
N PHE A 288 -3.83 17.85 -18.14
CA PHE A 288 -4.06 16.99 -16.99
C PHE A 288 -3.94 17.75 -15.67
N ILE A 289 -2.97 18.66 -15.53
CA ILE A 289 -2.84 19.54 -14.37
C ILE A 289 -4.05 20.46 -14.25
N LEU A 290 -4.51 21.04 -15.36
CA LEU A 290 -5.69 21.90 -15.37
C LEU A 290 -6.94 21.12 -14.89
N LEU A 291 -7.08 19.87 -15.34
CA LEU A 291 -8.14 18.97 -14.90
C LEU A 291 -8.02 18.65 -13.41
N LEU A 292 -6.82 18.34 -12.90
CA LEU A 292 -6.58 18.08 -11.48
C LEU A 292 -6.97 19.28 -10.59
N LYS A 293 -6.72 20.50 -11.06
CA LYS A 293 -7.09 21.74 -10.35
C LYS A 293 -8.59 22.03 -10.38
N ASN A 294 -9.36 21.34 -11.22
CA ASN A 294 -10.80 21.50 -11.28
C ASN A 294 -11.46 20.76 -10.08
N PRO A 295 -12.20 21.46 -9.20
CA PRO A 295 -12.85 20.85 -8.04
C PRO A 295 -13.82 19.71 -8.43
N SER A 296 -14.48 19.80 -9.59
CA SER A 296 -15.39 18.76 -10.09
C SER A 296 -14.71 17.43 -10.44
N PHE A 297 -13.38 17.43 -10.49
CA PHE A 297 -12.55 16.26 -10.73
C PHE A 297 -11.83 15.81 -9.46
N SER A 298 -11.22 16.76 -8.74
CA SER A 298 -10.39 16.43 -7.57
C SER A 298 -11.21 16.08 -6.34
N LEU A 299 -12.43 16.60 -6.21
CA LEU A 299 -13.23 16.44 -5.01
C LEU A 299 -14.26 15.33 -5.13
N VAL A 300 -14.59 14.81 -3.96
CA VAL A 300 -15.60 13.78 -3.77
C VAL A 300 -16.77 14.45 -3.07
N ASN A 301 -17.98 14.22 -3.56
CA ASN A 301 -19.17 14.88 -3.01
C ASN A 301 -19.74 14.19 -1.75
N TYR A 302 -19.15 13.06 -1.35
CA TYR A 302 -19.72 12.12 -0.38
C TYR A 302 -18.60 11.46 0.43
N GLY A 303 -18.90 11.08 1.69
CA GLY A 303 -17.94 10.48 2.63
C GLY A 303 -17.30 11.50 3.59
N ILE A 304 -16.44 11.01 4.49
CA ILE A 304 -15.79 11.85 5.53
C ILE A 304 -14.75 12.82 4.93
N HIS A 305 -14.21 12.52 3.75
CA HIS A 305 -13.30 13.40 3.00
C HIS A 305 -14.02 14.30 1.99
N SER A 306 -15.35 14.40 2.06
CA SER A 306 -16.09 15.33 1.20
C SER A 306 -15.56 16.76 1.38
N GLN A 307 -15.48 17.52 0.28
CA GLN A 307 -14.97 18.90 0.23
C GLN A 307 -13.49 19.07 0.60
N LEU A 308 -12.74 17.98 0.82
CA LEU A 308 -11.30 18.04 1.03
C LEU A 308 -10.57 17.74 -0.28
N PRO A 309 -9.55 18.53 -0.66
CA PRO A 309 -8.71 18.16 -1.78
C PRO A 309 -7.97 16.84 -1.49
N PRO A 310 -7.59 16.10 -2.55
CA PRO A 310 -6.73 14.92 -2.44
C PRO A 310 -5.46 15.22 -1.65
N SER A 311 -4.95 14.23 -0.93
CA SER A 311 -3.69 14.40 -0.21
C SER A 311 -2.50 14.26 -1.15
N ILE A 312 -1.65 15.28 -1.23
CA ILE A 312 -0.34 15.24 -1.86
C ILE A 312 0.65 14.71 -0.83
N ILE A 313 1.41 13.67 -1.18
CA ILE A 313 2.40 13.03 -0.32
C ILE A 313 3.74 12.97 -1.05
N SER A 314 4.81 13.41 -0.38
CA SER A 314 6.17 13.41 -0.92
C SER A 314 7.19 13.05 0.15
N ALA A 315 8.34 12.52 -0.27
CA ALA A 315 9.50 12.34 0.60
C ALA A 315 10.22 13.68 0.88
N TYR A 316 9.94 14.71 0.09
CA TYR A 316 10.62 16.01 0.14
C TYR A 316 9.66 17.13 0.55
N PRO A 317 10.17 18.17 1.23
CA PRO A 317 9.34 19.29 1.67
C PRO A 317 8.79 20.10 0.48
N PHE A 318 7.53 20.53 0.63
CA PHE A 318 6.86 21.44 -0.31
C PHE A 318 6.00 22.47 0.45
N HIS A 319 5.51 23.50 -0.25
CA HIS A 319 4.75 24.61 0.30
C HIS A 319 3.55 24.08 1.06
N ASN A 320 3.24 24.72 2.20
CA ASN A 320 2.14 24.37 3.10
C ASN A 320 2.14 22.92 3.62
N SER A 321 3.11 22.08 3.23
CA SER A 321 3.17 20.70 3.66
C SER A 321 3.40 20.60 5.15
N THR A 322 2.73 19.63 5.77
CA THR A 322 3.05 19.24 7.14
C THR A 322 4.04 18.09 7.09
N MET A 323 5.15 18.27 7.80
CA MET A 323 6.08 17.20 8.07
C MET A 323 5.47 16.21 9.06
N LYS A 324 5.57 14.92 8.76
CA LYS A 324 5.10 13.81 9.59
C LYS A 324 6.21 12.77 9.72
N PHE A 325 6.20 12.07 10.85
CA PHE A 325 7.18 11.04 11.15
C PHE A 325 6.51 9.67 11.24
N LEU A 326 7.14 8.68 10.64
CA LEU A 326 6.83 7.29 10.89
C LEU A 326 7.28 6.91 12.30
N ASN A 327 6.50 6.05 12.95
CA ASN A 327 6.85 5.43 14.21
C ASN A 327 7.58 4.14 13.94
N ILE A 328 8.52 3.83 14.83
CA ILE A 328 9.19 2.54 14.88
C ILE A 328 8.82 1.91 16.22
N SER A 329 8.60 0.61 16.24
CA SER A 329 8.53 -0.16 17.48
C SER A 329 9.35 -1.43 17.35
N SER A 330 9.87 -1.91 18.48
CA SER A 330 10.73 -3.08 18.54
C SER A 330 10.15 -4.12 19.49
N ARG A 331 10.23 -5.40 19.14
CA ARG A 331 9.75 -6.51 19.96
C ARG A 331 10.69 -7.71 19.86
N ILE A 332 10.81 -8.44 20.96
CA ILE A 332 11.40 -9.79 20.98
C ILE A 332 10.26 -10.78 21.09
N VAL A 333 10.23 -11.79 20.24
CA VAL A 333 9.21 -12.85 20.25
C VAL A 333 9.91 -14.19 20.47
N LYS A 334 9.47 -14.93 21.50
CA LYS A 334 9.92 -16.30 21.72
C LYS A 334 8.93 -17.27 21.07
N LEU A 335 9.39 -18.00 20.06
CA LEU A 335 8.60 -18.99 19.35
C LEU A 335 8.39 -20.25 20.21
N SER A 336 7.35 -21.02 19.89
CA SER A 336 7.08 -22.32 20.51
C SER A 336 8.21 -23.33 20.29
N SER A 337 9.02 -23.16 19.24
CA SER A 337 10.24 -23.93 18.97
C SER A 337 11.39 -23.62 19.94
N GLY A 338 11.24 -22.60 20.80
CA GLY A 338 12.29 -22.11 21.70
C GLY A 338 13.23 -21.08 21.05
N MET A 339 13.12 -20.85 19.74
CA MET A 339 13.89 -19.82 19.04
C MET A 339 13.37 -18.42 19.36
N ILE A 340 14.28 -17.44 19.28
CA ILE A 340 13.97 -16.04 19.52
C ILE A 340 14.01 -15.33 18.17
N GLU A 341 12.98 -14.54 17.89
CA GLU A 341 12.92 -13.63 16.75
C GLU A 341 12.90 -12.18 17.23
N TYR A 342 13.56 -11.33 16.45
CA TYR A 342 13.62 -9.90 16.68
C TYR A 342 12.79 -9.20 15.62
N HIS A 343 11.81 -8.43 16.08
CA HIS A 343 10.79 -7.81 15.25
C HIS A 343 10.95 -6.30 15.31
N VAL A 344 10.98 -5.64 14.16
CA VAL A 344 10.93 -4.18 14.06
C VAL A 344 9.78 -3.79 13.15
N ASP A 345 8.87 -2.98 13.67
CA ASP A 345 7.70 -2.49 12.95
C ASP A 345 7.84 -1.01 12.65
N VAL A 346 7.51 -0.62 11.42
CA VAL A 346 7.37 0.79 11.02
C VAL A 346 5.94 1.04 10.55
N TYR A 347 5.34 2.13 11.06
CA TYR A 347 3.94 2.48 10.84
C TYR A 347 3.74 4.00 10.96
N GLY A 348 2.62 4.55 10.47
CA GLY A 348 2.34 5.99 10.58
C GLY A 348 1.80 6.41 11.96
N CYS A 349 1.66 7.71 12.19
CA CYS A 349 1.21 8.26 13.47
C CYS A 349 -0.17 7.74 13.89
N ASP A 350 -1.06 7.51 12.93
CA ASP A 350 -2.44 7.08 13.16
C ASP A 350 -2.61 5.53 13.11
N GLY A 351 -1.50 4.79 13.11
CA GLY A 351 -1.47 3.32 13.06
C GLY A 351 -1.37 2.73 11.66
N GLU A 352 -1.65 3.53 10.63
CA GLU A 352 -1.45 3.20 9.22
C GLU A 352 -0.56 4.28 8.57
N GLY A 353 0.07 3.97 7.43
CA GLY A 353 1.12 4.74 6.74
C GLY A 353 0.78 6.21 6.37
N PRO A 354 1.39 6.82 5.35
CA PRO A 354 2.03 6.20 4.18
C PRO A 354 3.49 5.84 4.45
N ILE A 355 3.87 4.61 4.11
CA ILE A 355 5.27 4.20 4.02
C ILE A 355 5.66 4.25 2.54
N LEU A 356 6.54 5.21 2.22
CA LEU A 356 6.99 5.45 0.86
C LEU A 356 8.01 4.40 0.39
N PRO A 357 8.17 4.18 -0.93
CA PRO A 357 9.06 3.15 -1.50
C PRO A 357 10.49 3.13 -0.94
N HIS A 358 11.07 4.31 -0.72
CA HIS A 358 12.47 4.44 -0.29
C HIS A 358 12.70 3.99 1.16
N VAL A 359 11.66 3.98 2.01
CA VAL A 359 11.79 3.72 3.46
C VAL A 359 12.43 2.36 3.69
N ALA A 360 11.91 1.31 3.05
CA ALA A 360 12.42 -0.04 3.24
C ALA A 360 13.87 -0.19 2.76
N SER A 361 14.23 0.41 1.62
CA SER A 361 15.60 0.35 1.10
C SER A 361 16.59 1.09 2.00
N GLU A 362 16.21 2.25 2.55
CA GLU A 362 17.08 3.02 3.46
C GLU A 362 17.24 2.31 4.81
N MET A 363 16.17 1.72 5.35
CA MET A 363 16.26 0.89 6.54
C MET A 363 17.14 -0.34 6.33
N MET A 364 17.06 -0.98 5.16
CA MET A 364 17.93 -2.11 4.85
C MET A 364 19.39 -1.70 4.77
N LYS A 365 19.72 -0.54 4.19
CA LYS A 365 21.10 -0.03 4.22
C LYS A 365 21.58 0.22 5.65
N TYR A 366 20.72 0.76 6.51
CA TYR A 366 21.05 0.97 7.92
C TYR A 366 21.33 -0.35 8.64
N PHE A 367 20.47 -1.36 8.44
CA PHE A 367 20.67 -2.68 9.02
C PHE A 367 21.90 -3.38 8.46
N ASP A 368 22.14 -3.30 7.16
CA ASP A 368 23.30 -3.90 6.51
C ASP A 368 24.63 -3.38 7.09
N VAL A 369 24.74 -2.06 7.31
CA VAL A 369 25.92 -1.46 7.97
C VAL A 369 26.10 -1.99 9.39
N TYR A 370 25.02 -2.18 10.14
CA TYR A 370 25.08 -2.72 11.50
C TYR A 370 25.45 -4.22 11.49
N PHE A 371 24.78 -5.03 10.67
CA PHE A 371 24.97 -6.47 10.62
C PHE A 371 26.27 -6.88 9.94
N SER A 372 26.86 -6.04 9.09
CA SER A 372 28.22 -6.23 8.55
C SER A 372 29.29 -6.35 9.63
N SER A 373 29.01 -5.89 10.86
CA SER A 373 29.92 -6.08 12.01
C SER A 373 29.85 -7.47 12.63
N PHE A 374 28.85 -8.27 12.30
CA PHE A 374 28.68 -9.64 12.78
C PHE A 374 29.39 -10.61 11.83
N LYS A 375 29.97 -11.68 12.37
CA LYS A 375 30.62 -12.75 11.60
C LYS A 375 29.65 -13.84 11.13
N GLU A 376 28.37 -13.69 11.43
CA GLU A 376 27.33 -14.71 11.21
C GLU A 376 26.49 -14.37 9.99
N ASP A 377 25.98 -15.41 9.33
CA ASP A 377 25.01 -15.26 8.24
C ASP A 377 23.67 -14.79 8.80
N VAL A 378 23.41 -13.48 8.71
CA VAL A 378 22.15 -12.90 9.16
C VAL A 378 21.14 -12.89 8.00
N SER A 379 20.05 -13.62 8.18
CA SER A 379 18.86 -13.51 7.33
C SER A 379 17.86 -12.55 7.96
N MET A 380 17.29 -11.68 7.13
CA MET A 380 16.23 -10.75 7.51
C MET A 380 15.05 -10.89 6.55
N GLU A 381 13.85 -10.93 7.09
CA GLU A 381 12.62 -10.90 6.34
C GLU A 381 11.97 -9.51 6.46
N ILE A 382 11.43 -9.01 5.36
CA ILE A 382 10.70 -7.76 5.25
C ILE A 382 9.30 -8.08 4.73
N SER A 383 8.27 -7.75 5.49
CA SER A 383 6.87 -7.93 5.11
C SER A 383 6.18 -6.57 4.98
N TYR A 384 5.47 -6.37 3.86
CA TYR A 384 4.73 -5.16 3.54
C TYR A 384 3.23 -5.40 3.67
N TYR A 385 2.53 -4.47 4.33
CA TYR A 385 1.07 -4.51 4.48
C TYR A 385 0.40 -3.35 3.75
N GLY A 386 -0.83 -3.58 3.26
CA GLY A 386 -1.67 -2.55 2.65
C GLY A 386 -1.26 -2.12 1.23
N LYS A 387 -0.34 -2.83 0.57
CA LYS A 387 0.06 -2.54 -0.82
C LYS A 387 -0.96 -2.95 -1.87
N ASP A 388 -1.90 -3.83 -1.52
CA ASP A 388 -2.86 -4.41 -2.46
C ASP A 388 -3.75 -3.36 -3.12
N SER A 389 -4.07 -2.29 -2.38
CA SER A 389 -4.80 -1.13 -2.88
C SER A 389 -4.06 -0.34 -3.97
N TYR A 390 -2.78 -0.65 -4.21
CA TYR A 390 -1.88 0.08 -5.11
C TYR A 390 -1.26 -0.79 -6.21
N ASN A 391 -1.74 -2.03 -6.42
CA ASN A 391 -1.15 -3.02 -7.34
C ASN A 391 -0.87 -2.53 -8.77
N GLY A 392 -1.59 -1.51 -9.24
CA GLY A 392 -1.41 -0.95 -10.58
C GLY A 392 -0.24 0.00 -10.78
N LEU A 393 0.40 0.49 -9.71
CA LEU A 393 1.42 1.54 -9.79
C LEU A 393 2.76 1.09 -10.41
N ASN A 394 3.05 -0.21 -10.36
CA ASN A 394 4.28 -0.79 -10.91
C ASN A 394 4.15 -1.24 -12.37
N MET A 395 2.92 -1.31 -12.88
CA MET A 395 2.63 -1.99 -14.15
C MET A 395 3.34 -1.39 -15.37
N TYR A 396 3.70 -0.10 -15.31
CA TYR A 396 4.37 0.59 -16.40
C TYR A 396 5.90 0.69 -16.22
N TYR A 397 6.49 0.01 -15.23
CA TYR A 397 7.94 -0.04 -15.03
C TYR A 397 8.44 -1.48 -15.16
N GLU A 398 9.30 -1.72 -16.15
CA GLU A 398 9.88 -3.04 -16.45
C GLU A 398 10.78 -3.56 -15.31
N ASP A 399 11.43 -2.64 -14.58
CA ASP A 399 12.35 -2.93 -13.48
C ASP A 399 11.68 -2.98 -12.11
N SER A 400 10.35 -2.76 -12.05
CA SER A 400 9.60 -2.75 -10.80
C SER A 400 8.81 -4.04 -10.60
N LYS A 401 8.58 -4.40 -9.33
CA LYS A 401 7.85 -5.62 -8.97
C LYS A 401 6.88 -5.38 -7.83
N ASN A 402 5.75 -6.09 -7.89
CA ASN A 402 4.77 -6.11 -6.80
C ASN A 402 5.29 -7.03 -5.68
N VAL A 403 6.07 -6.46 -4.77
CA VAL A 403 6.68 -7.20 -3.68
C VAL A 403 5.94 -7.00 -2.35
N ASN A 404 5.42 -8.10 -1.80
CA ASN A 404 4.76 -8.10 -0.48
C ASN A 404 5.66 -8.68 0.63
N LYS A 405 6.69 -9.46 0.26
CA LYS A 405 7.66 -10.04 1.18
C LYS A 405 9.03 -10.12 0.51
N ILE A 406 10.09 -9.77 1.24
CA ILE A 406 11.49 -9.88 0.80
C ILE A 406 12.26 -10.64 1.87
N THR A 407 13.08 -11.60 1.48
CA THR A 407 14.10 -12.18 2.37
C THR A 407 15.47 -11.67 1.91
N ALA A 408 16.13 -10.90 2.76
CA ALA A 408 17.47 -10.41 2.56
C ALA A 408 18.46 -11.33 3.28
N ASN A 409 19.46 -11.83 2.57
CA ASN A 409 20.63 -12.44 3.18
C ASN A 409 21.74 -11.38 3.22
N LEU A 410 22.04 -10.88 4.43
CA LEU A 410 22.93 -9.73 4.61
C LEU A 410 24.41 -10.08 4.38
N SER A 411 24.81 -11.35 4.57
CA SER A 411 26.20 -11.76 4.32
C SER A 411 26.53 -11.88 2.84
N THR A 412 25.55 -12.31 2.04
CA THR A 412 25.72 -12.47 0.59
C THR A 412 25.25 -11.23 -0.20
N GLY A 413 24.47 -10.36 0.42
CA GLY A 413 23.87 -9.17 -0.21
C GLY A 413 22.75 -9.49 -1.21
N TYR A 414 22.24 -10.72 -1.21
CA TYR A 414 21.17 -11.14 -2.10
C TYR A 414 19.80 -10.99 -1.45
N PHE A 415 18.83 -10.60 -2.28
CA PHE A 415 17.42 -10.49 -1.93
C PHE A 415 16.63 -11.54 -2.68
N THR A 416 15.70 -12.21 -1.99
CA THR A 416 14.72 -13.11 -2.58
C THR A 416 13.31 -12.60 -2.31
N PHE A 417 12.39 -12.73 -3.28
CA PHE A 417 11.01 -12.27 -3.13
C PHE A 417 10.04 -13.08 -4.00
#